data_AF-A0A938ABR9-F1
#
_entry.id   AF-A0A938ABR9-F1
#
_cell.length_a   1.000
_cell.length_b   1.000
_cell.length_c   1.000
_cell.angle_alpha   90.00
_cell.angle_beta   90.00
_cell.angle_gamma   90.00
#
_symmetry.space_group_name_H-M   'P 1'
#
loop_
_entity.id
_entity.type
_entity.pdbx_description
1 polymer ?
#
loop_
_entity_poly.entity_id
_entity_poly.type
_entity_poly.pdbx_seq_one_letter_code
_entity_poly.pdbx_strand_id
1 'polypeptide(L)'
;MSQRQVIARSRRRARAAASIVLDRGAAPASRFGGRGALLSGTALAALVACGLFGFSDRALAQAGATLPTGGVVVGGSATITQSGTSQLTINQTTDRGVIDWRSFSIGQGNRVDFIQPGSTSVTLNRVTGPDPSLIAGRLTANGQIVLINQAGVMFAGGAQVNVESLIASTANVANPQAFMAGGKIAFDQAGANPNARIVNDGTITVRDGGLVALLGPSAANNGVINARLGRVTIGGAETFTVDLNGDGLLNFVVGKPVSQTPRDADGKALALASNTGTINANGGVVAITASAARGVVDGVVNVQGQINARTVTNEGGVIVFGGGESTQVNVGGTTDVSGAGATQKGGTVSVTASKVSVQSTARINANGGAGGGTVLVGGGKQGAGPIANAKNTSVAKGAIITADATYKGNGGTVIIWADNTTVFAGTISAKGGPQGGHGGFAEVSGKIYLSFDGVVDLRATDGFQTGTLLLDPSDITISNSADSNIDPSGGDPNTITGTANASNIKASTIEGLLPTANVIVDAAGGAGAGTGSITVNENIVAATTNTLTFNALTD
;
A
#
# COMPACT_ATOMS: atom_id res chain seq x y z
N MET A 1 -77.02 61.01 18.81
CA MET A 1 -76.95 62.47 18.59
C MET A 1 -75.50 62.85 18.28
N SER A 2 -75.32 63.83 17.38
CA SER A 2 -74.30 64.91 17.39
C SER A 2 -72.79 64.55 17.52
N GLN A 3 -71.96 64.62 16.46
CA GLN A 3 -71.16 65.81 16.01
C GLN A 3 -70.09 66.26 17.06
N ARG A 4 -68.78 66.51 16.79
CA ARG A 4 -67.87 66.82 15.63
C ARG A 4 -66.41 66.43 16.01
N GLN A 5 -65.27 66.53 15.27
CA GLN A 5 -64.79 66.87 13.91
C GLN A 5 -63.36 66.23 13.73
N VAL A 6 -62.79 65.92 12.54
CA VAL A 6 -61.97 66.75 11.59
C VAL A 6 -60.81 67.50 12.30
N ILE A 7 -59.51 67.37 11.95
CA ILE A 7 -58.79 67.27 10.64
C ILE A 7 -57.97 65.94 10.50
N ALA A 8 -57.26 65.70 9.39
CA ALA A 8 -56.42 64.51 9.09
C ALA A 8 -55.25 64.80 8.10
N ARG A 9 -54.43 63.76 7.74
CA ARG A 9 -53.30 63.66 6.74
C ARG A 9 -51.86 63.73 7.31
N SER A 10 -50.83 63.08 6.75
CA SER A 10 -50.74 62.05 5.67
C SER A 10 -49.44 61.23 5.70
N ARG A 11 -49.42 60.08 4.99
CA ARG A 11 -48.29 59.13 4.84
C ARG A 11 -47.13 59.67 3.98
N ARG A 12 -45.88 59.31 4.33
CA ARG A 12 -44.90 58.54 3.48
C ARG A 12 -43.55 58.37 4.21
N ARG A 13 -43.02 57.15 4.26
CA ARG A 13 -41.59 56.88 4.51
C ARG A 13 -40.93 56.48 3.18
N ALA A 14 -39.74 57.00 2.92
CA ALA A 14 -38.90 56.64 1.78
C ALA A 14 -37.58 56.03 2.27
N ARG A 15 -36.77 55.51 1.32
CA ARG A 15 -35.55 54.72 1.57
C ARG A 15 -34.32 55.58 1.91
N ALA A 16 -33.28 54.84 2.29
CA ALA A 16 -31.85 55.16 2.25
C ALA A 16 -31.28 55.94 3.44
N ALA A 17 -30.35 55.26 4.13
CA ALA A 17 -29.34 55.85 4.99
C ALA A 17 -28.01 55.17 4.67
N ALA A 18 -27.03 55.96 4.26
CA ALA A 18 -25.62 55.61 4.19
C ALA A 18 -24.84 56.84 4.68
N SER A 19 -23.96 56.65 5.65
CA SER A 19 -23.22 57.74 6.29
C SER A 19 -21.89 57.22 6.84
N ILE A 20 -20.90 58.10 6.94
CA ILE A 20 -19.49 57.73 6.97
C ILE A 20 -18.72 58.60 8.00
N VAL A 21 -17.79 57.99 8.75
CA VAL A 21 -16.57 58.60 9.36
C VAL A 21 -16.70 59.63 10.52
N LEU A 22 -16.21 59.21 11.71
CA LEU A 22 -15.41 59.90 12.77
C LEU A 22 -15.95 61.22 13.42
N ASP A 23 -15.47 61.74 14.57
CA ASP A 23 -14.25 61.49 15.38
C ASP A 23 -14.43 61.84 16.90
N ARG A 24 -13.50 61.38 17.77
CA ARG A 24 -13.12 61.79 19.17
C ARG A 24 -14.09 61.72 20.37
N GLY A 25 -13.54 61.31 21.54
CA GLY A 25 -14.02 61.85 22.83
C GLY A 25 -13.71 61.11 24.16
N ALA A 26 -12.44 61.09 24.62
CA ALA A 26 -12.01 60.90 26.03
C ALA A 26 -12.33 59.56 26.78
N ALA A 27 -11.58 59.33 27.87
CA ALA A 27 -11.70 58.19 28.80
C ALA A 27 -11.37 58.63 30.25
N PRO A 28 -11.69 57.81 31.25
CA PRO A 28 -10.75 57.54 32.35
C PRO A 28 -10.60 56.03 32.65
N ALA A 29 -9.68 55.64 33.55
CA ALA A 29 -9.27 54.23 33.72
C ALA A 29 -8.89 53.81 35.15
N SER A 30 -9.19 52.55 35.51
CA SER A 30 -8.61 51.78 36.64
C SER A 30 -9.21 50.36 36.69
N ARG A 31 -8.59 49.30 37.23
CA ARG A 31 -7.18 48.78 37.27
C ARG A 31 -7.24 47.42 38.00
N PHE A 32 -6.33 46.47 37.68
CA PHE A 32 -6.26 45.08 38.22
C PHE A 32 -7.44 44.15 37.81
N GLY A 33 -7.29 42.84 37.58
CA GLY A 33 -6.09 41.95 37.54
C GLY A 33 -6.36 40.60 38.26
N GLY A 34 -5.92 39.41 37.79
CA GLY A 34 -5.16 39.01 36.60
C GLY A 34 -4.89 37.48 36.59
N ARG A 35 -4.14 36.95 35.59
CA ARG A 35 -4.07 35.50 35.15
C ARG A 35 -5.35 35.08 34.41
N GLY A 36 -5.38 34.17 33.43
CA GLY A 36 -4.41 33.30 32.73
C GLY A 36 -5.22 32.17 32.05
N ALA A 37 -4.91 31.60 30.88
CA ALA A 37 -3.68 31.62 30.07
C ALA A 37 -3.97 31.70 28.55
N LEU A 38 -2.91 31.81 27.74
CA LEU A 38 -2.95 31.60 26.28
C LEU A 38 -2.91 30.10 25.96
N LEU A 39 -3.56 29.69 24.86
CA LEU A 39 -3.00 28.71 23.92
C LEU A 39 -3.73 28.74 22.58
N SER A 40 -3.04 29.23 21.55
CA SER A 40 -3.49 29.18 20.15
C SER A 40 -3.15 27.82 19.54
N GLY A 41 -4.15 27.03 19.13
CA GLY A 41 -3.96 25.78 18.39
C GLY A 41 -3.81 26.04 16.89
N THR A 42 -2.59 25.94 16.36
CA THR A 42 -2.30 26.11 14.93
C THR A 42 -2.54 24.83 14.14
N ALA A 43 -3.07 24.98 12.92
CA ALA A 43 -3.15 23.89 11.95
C ALA A 43 -1.77 23.57 11.32
N LEU A 44 -1.72 22.42 10.63
CA LEU A 44 -0.72 22.04 9.62
C LEU A 44 0.73 21.82 10.11
N ALA A 45 1.03 20.57 10.48
CA ALA A 45 2.40 20.05 10.63
C ALA A 45 2.53 18.68 9.93
N ALA A 46 2.53 18.67 8.59
CA ALA A 46 2.86 17.49 7.81
C ALA A 46 4.37 17.23 7.87
N LEU A 47 4.82 16.48 8.89
CA LEU A 47 6.23 16.24 9.14
C LEU A 47 6.80 15.24 8.11
N VAL A 48 7.40 15.75 7.03
CA VAL A 48 8.21 14.95 6.09
C VAL A 48 9.51 14.57 6.78
N ALA A 49 9.44 13.56 7.65
CA ALA A 49 10.60 12.93 8.24
C ALA A 49 11.27 12.03 7.19
N CYS A 50 12.10 12.64 6.34
CA CYS A 50 13.16 11.92 5.61
C CYS A 50 14.16 11.38 6.64
N GLY A 51 13.82 10.24 7.25
CA GLY A 51 14.68 9.58 8.21
C GLY A 51 15.96 9.13 7.53
N LEU A 52 17.10 9.72 7.91
CA LEU A 52 18.39 9.09 7.71
C LEU A 52 18.39 7.85 8.60
N PHE A 53 17.97 6.70 8.05
CA PHE A 53 17.90 5.45 8.78
C PHE A 53 19.30 5.05 9.23
N GLY A 54 19.60 5.29 10.51
CA GLY A 54 20.92 5.09 11.09
C GLY A 54 21.47 3.71 10.78
N PHE A 55 22.44 3.64 9.86
CA PHE A 55 23.53 2.68 9.97
C PHE A 55 24.48 3.31 10.99
N SER A 56 24.95 2.54 11.97
CA SER A 56 25.87 3.03 13.01
C SER A 56 27.03 3.80 12.38
N ASP A 57 27.49 4.91 12.96
CA ASP A 57 28.37 5.90 12.31
C ASP A 57 29.63 5.33 11.63
N ARG A 58 30.08 4.14 12.07
CA ARG A 58 31.17 3.37 11.44
C ARG A 58 30.92 3.03 9.96
N ALA A 59 29.66 2.86 9.53
CA ALA A 59 29.32 2.64 8.12
C ALA A 59 29.52 3.92 7.29
N LEU A 60 29.12 5.08 7.80
CA LEU A 60 29.33 6.38 7.15
C LEU A 60 30.82 6.76 7.15
N ALA A 61 31.54 6.45 8.22
CA ALA A 61 33.00 6.63 8.30
C ALA A 61 33.79 5.82 7.26
N GLN A 62 33.19 4.78 6.67
CA GLN A 62 33.81 3.95 5.61
C GLN A 62 33.28 4.25 4.19
N ALA A 63 32.55 5.36 4.01
CA ALA A 63 32.11 5.85 2.69
C ALA A 63 33.26 6.43 1.83
N GLY A 64 34.49 6.47 2.34
CA GLY A 64 35.67 6.96 1.62
C GLY A 64 36.17 5.99 0.53
N ALA A 65 35.79 6.26 -0.72
CA ALA A 65 36.43 5.75 -1.94
C ALA A 65 36.61 4.22 -2.07
N THR A 66 35.72 3.41 -1.50
CA THR A 66 35.80 1.94 -1.54
C THR A 66 35.35 1.32 -2.87
N LEU A 67 36.03 0.25 -3.28
CA LEU A 67 35.57 -0.75 -4.26
C LEU A 67 35.43 -2.11 -3.52
N PRO A 68 34.76 -3.13 -4.11
CA PRO A 68 34.76 -4.48 -3.55
C PRO A 68 36.18 -5.05 -3.38
N THR A 69 36.44 -5.74 -2.27
CA THR A 69 37.78 -6.27 -1.93
C THR A 69 37.76 -7.72 -1.49
N GLY A 70 38.89 -8.41 -1.68
CA GLY A 70 39.05 -9.83 -1.33
C GLY A 70 38.12 -10.76 -2.11
N GLY A 71 37.92 -10.47 -3.40
CA GLY A 71 37.09 -11.29 -4.29
C GLY A 71 37.80 -12.59 -4.71
N VAL A 72 37.15 -13.73 -4.48
CA VAL A 72 37.62 -15.07 -4.81
C VAL A 72 36.53 -15.78 -5.59
N VAL A 73 36.82 -16.24 -6.81
CA VAL A 73 35.88 -17.01 -7.62
C VAL A 73 35.86 -18.45 -7.10
N VAL A 74 34.69 -18.89 -6.61
CA VAL A 74 34.48 -20.22 -5.99
C VAL A 74 33.52 -21.11 -6.80
N GLY A 75 32.97 -20.60 -7.90
CA GLY A 75 32.17 -21.36 -8.85
C GLY A 75 32.11 -20.67 -10.21
N GLY A 76 32.11 -21.45 -11.29
CA GLY A 76 32.20 -20.93 -12.66
C GLY A 76 33.59 -20.41 -13.00
N SER A 77 33.67 -19.49 -13.97
CA SER A 77 34.90 -18.80 -14.34
C SER A 77 34.64 -17.31 -14.55
N ALA A 78 35.46 -16.48 -13.89
CA ALA A 78 35.47 -15.03 -14.07
C ALA A 78 36.87 -14.48 -13.76
N THR A 79 37.24 -13.37 -14.40
CA THR A 79 38.37 -12.54 -13.96
C THR A 79 37.87 -11.30 -13.23
N ILE A 80 38.62 -10.85 -12.23
CA ILE A 80 38.35 -9.62 -11.48
C ILE A 80 39.51 -8.67 -11.77
N THR A 81 39.24 -7.48 -12.28
CA THR A 81 40.26 -6.54 -12.75
C THR A 81 39.92 -5.12 -12.35
N GLN A 82 40.76 -4.52 -11.50
CA GLN A 82 40.63 -3.11 -11.13
C GLN A 82 41.32 -2.23 -12.18
N SER A 83 40.64 -1.17 -12.61
CA SER A 83 41.15 -0.18 -13.56
C SER A 83 41.29 1.17 -12.85
N GLY A 84 42.54 1.60 -12.60
CA GLY A 84 42.81 2.77 -11.77
C GLY A 84 42.34 2.57 -10.32
N THR A 85 41.78 3.62 -9.71
CA THR A 85 41.31 3.63 -8.32
C THR A 85 39.79 3.52 -8.15
N SER A 86 39.02 3.72 -9.23
CA SER A 86 37.56 3.92 -9.16
C SER A 86 36.72 2.98 -10.02
N GLN A 87 37.32 2.09 -10.82
CA GLN A 87 36.62 1.07 -11.59
C GLN A 87 37.06 -0.34 -11.18
N LEU A 88 36.09 -1.22 -10.94
CA LEU A 88 36.28 -2.66 -10.93
C LEU A 88 35.48 -3.28 -12.09
N THR A 89 36.07 -4.24 -12.80
CA THR A 89 35.39 -5.00 -13.85
C THR A 89 35.50 -6.49 -13.55
N ILE A 90 34.36 -7.18 -13.57
CA ILE A 90 34.26 -8.63 -13.42
C ILE A 90 33.88 -9.18 -14.79
N ASN A 91 34.75 -9.96 -15.42
CA ASN A 91 34.49 -10.58 -16.72
C ASN A 91 34.25 -12.08 -16.53
N GLN A 92 32.98 -12.46 -16.43
CA GLN A 92 32.50 -13.83 -16.28
C GLN A 92 32.36 -14.50 -17.65
N THR A 93 32.85 -15.73 -17.78
CA THR A 93 32.87 -16.50 -19.04
C THR A 93 31.98 -17.75 -19.01
N THR A 94 31.43 -18.11 -17.85
CA THR A 94 30.42 -19.16 -17.68
C THR A 94 29.03 -18.57 -17.42
N ASP A 95 27.94 -19.27 -17.77
CA ASP A 95 26.59 -18.75 -17.53
C ASP A 95 26.25 -18.54 -16.04
N ARG A 96 26.90 -19.29 -15.16
CA ARG A 96 26.79 -19.13 -13.71
C ARG A 96 28.17 -18.90 -13.12
N GLY A 97 28.27 -17.98 -12.17
CA GLY A 97 29.48 -17.71 -11.41
C GLY A 97 29.17 -17.42 -9.94
N VAL A 98 30.06 -17.83 -9.05
CA VAL A 98 29.99 -17.55 -7.61
C VAL A 98 31.30 -16.89 -7.18
N ILE A 99 31.20 -15.72 -6.55
CA ILE A 99 32.33 -14.94 -6.06
C ILE A 99 32.10 -14.61 -4.59
N ASP A 100 33.01 -15.08 -3.74
CA ASP A 100 33.06 -14.73 -2.34
C ASP A 100 33.92 -13.47 -2.17
N TRP A 101 33.43 -12.50 -1.41
CA TRP A 101 34.08 -11.21 -1.19
C TRP A 101 34.35 -10.99 0.29
N ARG A 102 35.48 -10.36 0.63
CA ARG A 102 35.70 -9.88 2.01
C ARG A 102 34.84 -8.65 2.30
N SER A 103 34.67 -7.75 1.34
CA SER A 103 33.66 -6.69 1.37
C SER A 103 33.18 -6.36 -0.04
N PHE A 104 31.91 -5.99 -0.17
CA PHE A 104 31.34 -5.53 -1.44
C PHE A 104 30.63 -4.20 -1.21
N SER A 105 31.36 -3.11 -1.43
CA SER A 105 30.86 -1.73 -1.34
C SER A 105 31.38 -0.95 -2.54
N ILE A 106 30.62 0.03 -3.00
CA ILE A 106 30.93 0.88 -4.14
C ILE A 106 30.74 2.32 -3.70
N GLY A 107 31.84 3.01 -3.34
CA GLY A 107 31.82 4.40 -2.92
C GLY A 107 31.28 5.35 -3.99
N GLN A 108 30.88 6.56 -3.60
CA GLN A 108 30.42 7.58 -4.54
C GLN A 108 31.51 7.89 -5.58
N GLY A 109 31.12 7.99 -6.85
CA GLY A 109 32.06 8.19 -7.98
C GLY A 109 32.78 6.93 -8.46
N ASN A 110 32.76 5.83 -7.69
CA ASN A 110 33.28 4.54 -8.13
C ASN A 110 32.24 3.76 -8.94
N ARG A 111 32.69 2.80 -9.76
CA ARG A 111 31.80 1.85 -10.45
C ARG A 111 32.31 0.42 -10.46
N VAL A 112 31.35 -0.51 -10.52
CA VAL A 112 31.58 -1.94 -10.77
C VAL A 112 30.78 -2.35 -12.00
N ASP A 113 31.44 -2.94 -13.00
CA ASP A 113 30.79 -3.50 -14.18
C ASP A 113 30.97 -5.02 -14.21
N PHE A 114 29.87 -5.76 -14.35
CA PHE A 114 29.86 -7.19 -14.66
C PHE A 114 29.64 -7.39 -16.17
N ILE A 115 30.61 -8.01 -16.82
CA ILE A 115 30.53 -8.50 -18.19
C ILE A 115 30.27 -10.01 -18.08
N GLN A 116 29.15 -10.46 -18.64
CA GLN A 116 28.64 -11.84 -18.52
C GLN A 116 28.28 -12.39 -19.92
N PRO A 117 28.21 -13.72 -20.15
CA PRO A 117 28.01 -14.27 -21.50
C PRO A 117 26.70 -13.84 -22.19
N GLY A 118 25.61 -13.65 -21.43
CA GLY A 118 24.33 -13.16 -21.94
C GLY A 118 23.38 -12.70 -20.82
N SER A 119 22.17 -12.29 -21.19
CA SER A 119 21.19 -11.73 -20.25
C SER A 119 20.58 -12.76 -19.27
N THR A 120 20.64 -14.04 -19.63
CA THR A 120 20.27 -15.18 -18.78
C THR A 120 21.40 -15.63 -17.85
N SER A 121 22.63 -15.17 -18.07
CA SER A 121 23.77 -15.50 -17.22
C SER A 121 23.68 -14.76 -15.88
N VAL A 122 24.14 -15.37 -14.79
CA VAL A 122 23.99 -14.86 -13.42
C VAL A 122 25.29 -14.95 -12.61
N THR A 123 25.55 -13.93 -11.79
CA THR A 123 26.67 -13.92 -10.83
C THR A 123 26.15 -13.82 -9.40
N LEU A 124 26.50 -14.79 -8.55
CA LEU A 124 26.25 -14.78 -7.12
C LEU A 124 27.46 -14.20 -6.38
N ASN A 125 27.29 -13.02 -5.80
CA ASN A 125 28.28 -12.33 -4.98
C ASN A 125 27.92 -12.52 -3.50
N ARG A 126 28.80 -13.13 -2.70
CA ARG A 126 28.57 -13.38 -1.27
C ARG A 126 29.59 -12.62 -0.42
N VAL A 127 29.13 -11.74 0.47
CA VAL A 127 30.01 -11.05 1.43
C VAL A 127 30.24 -11.93 2.65
N THR A 128 31.51 -12.13 2.99
CA THR A 128 32.01 -12.93 4.11
C THR A 128 32.65 -12.08 5.22
N GLY A 129 32.68 -10.76 5.04
CA GLY A 129 33.05 -9.78 6.07
C GLY A 129 31.88 -9.49 7.03
N PRO A 130 32.17 -8.82 8.16
CA PRO A 130 31.14 -8.42 9.13
C PRO A 130 30.38 -7.14 8.71
N ASP A 131 30.89 -6.42 7.71
CA ASP A 131 30.43 -5.06 7.38
C ASP A 131 29.32 -5.07 6.32
N PRO A 132 28.28 -4.21 6.45
CA PRO A 132 27.20 -4.11 5.47
C PRO A 132 27.69 -3.51 4.14
N SER A 133 27.04 -3.91 3.05
CA SER A 133 27.36 -3.44 1.70
C SER A 133 26.81 -2.04 1.45
N LEU A 134 27.69 -1.06 1.24
CA LEU A 134 27.31 0.32 0.89
C LEU A 134 27.53 0.56 -0.61
N ILE A 135 26.44 0.67 -1.36
CA ILE A 135 26.41 0.96 -2.79
C ILE A 135 25.99 2.41 -2.98
N ALA A 136 26.96 3.32 -3.07
CA ALA A 136 26.76 4.75 -3.31
C ALA A 136 27.20 5.20 -4.73
N GLY A 137 27.98 4.36 -5.43
CA GLY A 137 28.40 4.56 -6.82
C GLY A 137 27.49 3.85 -7.84
N ARG A 138 28.11 3.39 -8.94
CA ARG A 138 27.41 2.75 -10.06
C ARG A 138 27.68 1.24 -10.13
N LEU A 139 26.64 0.45 -10.32
CA LEU A 139 26.70 -1.00 -10.58
C LEU A 139 26.07 -1.29 -11.94
N THR A 140 26.81 -1.93 -12.84
CA THR A 140 26.33 -2.31 -14.18
C THR A 140 26.44 -3.81 -14.38
N ALA A 141 25.49 -4.42 -15.09
CA ALA A 141 25.61 -5.78 -15.61
C ALA A 141 24.87 -5.93 -16.94
N ASN A 142 25.37 -6.80 -17.83
CA ASN A 142 24.60 -7.26 -19.00
C ASN A 142 23.90 -8.61 -18.78
N GLY A 143 23.94 -9.11 -17.54
CA GLY A 143 23.23 -10.28 -17.04
C GLY A 143 22.66 -10.01 -15.65
N GLN A 144 22.40 -11.07 -14.91
CA GLN A 144 21.72 -11.04 -13.61
C GLN A 144 22.73 -11.00 -12.45
N ILE A 145 22.41 -10.26 -11.39
CA ILE A 145 23.25 -10.12 -10.19
C ILE A 145 22.47 -10.57 -8.96
N VAL A 146 23.05 -11.51 -8.20
CA VAL A 146 22.66 -11.80 -6.83
C VAL A 146 23.75 -11.23 -5.91
N LEU A 147 23.36 -10.44 -4.92
CA LEU A 147 24.23 -9.89 -3.87
C LEU A 147 23.72 -10.33 -2.50
N ILE A 148 24.53 -11.11 -1.80
CA ILE A 148 24.25 -11.59 -0.46
C ILE A 148 25.17 -10.90 0.53
N ASN A 149 24.61 -10.27 1.56
CA ASN A 149 25.37 -9.80 2.72
C ASN A 149 24.53 -9.93 3.99
N GLN A 150 24.95 -10.83 4.90
CA GLN A 150 24.22 -11.11 6.14
C GLN A 150 24.25 -9.95 7.15
N ALA A 151 25.10 -8.93 6.96
CA ALA A 151 25.08 -7.70 7.74
C ALA A 151 24.09 -6.65 7.19
N GLY A 152 23.68 -6.77 5.91
CA GLY A 152 22.78 -5.84 5.22
C GLY A 152 23.35 -5.23 3.93
N VAL A 153 22.48 -4.58 3.16
CA VAL A 153 22.81 -3.87 1.91
C VAL A 153 22.09 -2.52 1.88
N MET A 154 22.81 -1.45 1.57
CA MET A 154 22.29 -0.12 1.31
C MET A 154 22.64 0.31 -0.12
N PHE A 155 21.64 0.65 -0.93
CA PHE A 155 21.82 1.44 -2.14
C PHE A 155 21.53 2.90 -1.77
N ALA A 156 22.56 3.72 -1.61
CA ALA A 156 22.45 5.07 -1.06
C ALA A 156 21.90 6.08 -2.08
N GLY A 157 21.47 7.25 -1.59
CA GLY A 157 21.00 8.35 -2.44
C GLY A 157 22.03 8.72 -3.52
N GLY A 158 21.59 8.72 -4.78
CA GLY A 158 22.45 8.97 -5.95
C GLY A 158 23.11 7.72 -6.57
N ALA A 159 23.04 6.56 -5.91
CA ALA A 159 23.53 5.30 -6.49
C ALA A 159 22.74 4.89 -7.74
N GLN A 160 23.41 4.22 -8.68
CA GLN A 160 22.83 3.78 -9.95
C GLN A 160 23.10 2.30 -10.22
N VAL A 161 22.09 1.46 -10.10
CA VAL A 161 22.15 0.03 -10.46
C VAL A 161 21.44 -0.18 -11.80
N ASN A 162 22.14 -0.77 -12.77
CA ASN A 162 21.64 -1.01 -14.14
C ASN A 162 22.02 -2.44 -14.57
N VAL A 163 21.08 -3.38 -14.48
CA VAL A 163 21.34 -4.83 -14.66
C VAL A 163 20.19 -5.51 -15.42
N GLU A 164 20.30 -6.79 -15.80
CA GLU A 164 19.13 -7.53 -16.34
C GLU A 164 18.16 -7.93 -15.22
N SER A 165 18.70 -8.30 -14.06
CA SER A 165 17.92 -8.58 -12.83
C SER A 165 18.81 -8.45 -11.60
N LEU A 166 18.21 -8.07 -10.46
CA LEU A 166 18.87 -7.90 -9.17
C LEU A 166 18.15 -8.71 -8.08
N ILE A 167 18.89 -9.50 -7.32
CA ILE A 167 18.45 -10.00 -6.01
C ILE A 167 19.44 -9.52 -4.95
N ALA A 168 18.97 -8.77 -3.96
CA ALA A 168 19.74 -8.37 -2.78
C ALA A 168 19.15 -9.07 -1.55
N SER A 169 19.96 -9.85 -0.84
CA SER A 169 19.52 -10.73 0.25
C SER A 169 20.40 -10.66 1.49
N THR A 170 19.80 -10.64 2.69
CA THR A 170 20.52 -10.90 3.95
C THR A 170 20.58 -12.38 4.32
N ALA A 171 19.77 -13.22 3.67
CA ALA A 171 19.82 -14.67 3.79
C ALA A 171 20.79 -15.24 2.75
N ASN A 172 21.65 -16.17 3.17
CA ASN A 172 22.65 -16.83 2.33
C ASN A 172 22.13 -18.14 1.75
N VAL A 173 22.81 -18.65 0.72
CA VAL A 173 22.55 -19.95 0.09
C VAL A 173 23.55 -20.97 0.66
N ALA A 174 23.08 -22.01 1.35
CA ALA A 174 23.92 -23.03 1.98
C ALA A 174 24.82 -23.78 0.98
N ASN A 175 24.27 -24.07 -0.20
CA ASN A 175 24.90 -24.91 -1.21
C ASN A 175 25.12 -24.12 -2.52
N PRO A 176 26.31 -23.51 -2.73
CA PRO A 176 26.60 -22.80 -3.97
C PRO A 176 26.67 -23.73 -5.19
N GLN A 177 26.90 -25.04 -5.02
CA GLN A 177 26.81 -26.01 -6.11
C GLN A 177 25.36 -26.20 -6.60
N ALA A 178 24.36 -26.07 -5.71
CA ALA A 178 22.95 -26.05 -6.13
C ALA A 178 22.63 -24.79 -6.96
N PHE A 179 23.15 -23.61 -6.57
CA PHE A 179 23.06 -22.41 -7.41
C PHE A 179 23.71 -22.61 -8.79
N MET A 180 24.87 -23.30 -8.85
CA MET A 180 25.55 -23.62 -10.11
C MET A 180 24.79 -24.64 -10.98
N ALA A 181 24.04 -25.57 -10.38
CA ALA A 181 23.18 -26.51 -11.11
C ALA A 181 21.94 -25.84 -11.72
N GLY A 182 21.43 -24.78 -11.08
CA GLY A 182 20.33 -23.95 -11.60
C GLY A 182 18.94 -24.34 -11.10
N GLY A 183 17.92 -23.69 -11.66
CA GLY A 183 16.56 -23.71 -11.11
C GLY A 183 16.39 -22.76 -9.92
N LYS A 184 15.57 -23.19 -8.95
CA LYS A 184 15.19 -22.41 -7.76
C LYS A 184 16.40 -22.11 -6.86
N ILE A 185 16.53 -20.86 -6.43
CA ILE A 185 17.50 -20.43 -5.42
C ILE A 185 16.81 -20.43 -4.07
N ALA A 186 17.30 -21.30 -3.16
CA ALA A 186 16.92 -21.28 -1.75
C ALA A 186 17.92 -20.42 -0.96
N PHE A 187 17.45 -19.28 -0.45
CA PHE A 187 18.17 -18.44 0.51
C PHE A 187 17.84 -18.96 1.91
N ASP A 188 18.39 -20.11 2.26
CA ASP A 188 18.04 -20.96 3.40
C ASP A 188 18.84 -20.69 4.69
N GLN A 189 19.93 -19.93 4.60
CA GLN A 189 20.77 -19.53 5.74
C GLN A 189 20.47 -18.09 6.19
N ALA A 190 19.54 -17.94 7.14
CA ALA A 190 19.31 -16.68 7.83
C ALA A 190 20.62 -16.13 8.46
N GLY A 191 20.79 -14.81 8.42
CA GLY A 191 21.90 -14.13 9.09
C GLY A 191 21.70 -14.05 10.61
N ALA A 192 22.79 -14.05 11.37
CA ALA A 192 22.74 -13.96 12.85
C ALA A 192 22.34 -12.56 13.38
N ASN A 193 22.23 -11.55 12.52
CA ASN A 193 21.84 -10.19 12.87
C ASN A 193 20.34 -9.96 12.55
N PRO A 194 19.44 -9.88 13.55
CA PRO A 194 18.01 -9.64 13.31
C PRO A 194 17.72 -8.23 12.78
N ASN A 195 18.66 -7.29 12.93
CA ASN A 195 18.57 -5.92 12.41
C ASN A 195 19.21 -5.77 11.01
N ALA A 196 19.64 -6.87 10.38
CA ALA A 196 20.12 -6.86 8.99
C ALA A 196 18.99 -6.44 8.05
N ARG A 197 19.30 -5.53 7.12
CA ARG A 197 18.30 -4.89 6.26
C ARG A 197 18.78 -4.67 4.83
N ILE A 198 17.83 -4.65 3.89
CA ILE A 198 18.04 -4.25 2.51
C ILE A 198 17.31 -2.91 2.27
N VAL A 199 18.04 -1.84 1.97
CA VAL A 199 17.46 -0.50 1.78
C VAL A 199 17.87 0.06 0.42
N ASN A 200 16.91 0.51 -0.39
CA ASN A 200 17.18 1.31 -1.58
C ASN A 200 16.71 2.76 -1.41
N ASP A 201 17.67 3.67 -1.27
CA ASP A 201 17.50 5.14 -1.39
C ASP A 201 17.99 5.65 -2.77
N GLY A 202 18.63 4.78 -3.57
CA GLY A 202 19.17 5.08 -4.89
C GLY A 202 18.20 4.77 -6.04
N THR A 203 18.74 4.63 -7.26
CA THR A 203 17.98 4.20 -8.45
C THR A 203 18.42 2.82 -8.89
N ILE A 204 17.49 1.86 -8.86
CA ILE A 204 17.64 0.52 -9.42
C ILE A 204 16.83 0.47 -10.72
N THR A 205 17.47 0.13 -11.82
CA THR A 205 16.81 -0.10 -13.12
C THR A 205 17.20 -1.47 -13.63
N VAL A 206 16.18 -2.27 -13.97
CA VAL A 206 16.34 -3.55 -14.67
C VAL A 206 15.76 -3.45 -16.08
N ARG A 207 16.14 -4.39 -16.96
CA ARG A 207 15.58 -4.49 -18.31
C ARG A 207 14.10 -4.86 -18.30
N ASP A 208 13.43 -4.60 -19.43
CA ASP A 208 12.03 -4.97 -19.62
C ASP A 208 11.87 -6.49 -19.43
N GLY A 209 11.01 -6.92 -18.49
CA GLY A 209 10.83 -8.31 -18.07
C GLY A 209 11.70 -8.75 -16.87
N GLY A 210 12.66 -7.93 -16.43
CA GLY A 210 13.61 -8.25 -15.36
C GLY A 210 13.02 -8.32 -13.95
N LEU A 211 13.75 -8.95 -13.04
CA LEU A 211 13.40 -9.07 -11.62
C LEU A 211 14.22 -8.09 -10.75
N VAL A 212 13.57 -7.45 -9.79
CA VAL A 212 14.21 -6.87 -8.60
C VAL A 212 13.65 -7.57 -7.36
N ALA A 213 14.49 -8.12 -6.50
CA ALA A 213 14.09 -8.65 -5.19
C ALA A 213 14.97 -8.08 -4.07
N LEU A 214 14.35 -7.48 -3.05
CA LEU A 214 14.99 -6.95 -1.84
C LEU A 214 14.50 -7.78 -0.65
N LEU A 215 15.38 -8.59 -0.05
CA LEU A 215 15.00 -9.70 0.83
C LEU A 215 15.79 -9.69 2.16
N GLY A 216 15.09 -9.68 3.30
CA GLY A 216 15.70 -9.84 4.62
C GLY A 216 14.71 -9.59 5.77
N PRO A 217 15.15 -9.58 7.04
CA PRO A 217 14.29 -9.27 8.19
C PRO A 217 13.56 -7.93 8.05
N SER A 218 14.23 -6.92 7.48
CA SER A 218 13.63 -5.66 7.04
C SER A 218 14.09 -5.30 5.63
N ALA A 219 13.14 -5.00 4.74
CA ALA A 219 13.40 -4.55 3.37
C ALA A 219 12.63 -3.26 3.05
N ALA A 220 13.28 -2.29 2.39
CA ALA A 220 12.71 -0.97 2.13
C ALA A 220 13.11 -0.39 0.77
N ASN A 221 12.15 0.24 0.08
CA ASN A 221 12.41 1.15 -1.04
C ASN A 221 11.96 2.58 -0.69
N ASN A 222 12.92 3.49 -0.61
CA ASN A 222 12.71 4.93 -0.45
C ASN A 222 13.11 5.72 -1.72
N GLY A 223 13.97 5.13 -2.55
CA GLY A 223 14.40 5.64 -3.86
C GLY A 223 13.49 5.18 -5.00
N VAL A 224 14.10 4.82 -6.14
CA VAL A 224 13.39 4.46 -7.37
C VAL A 224 13.75 3.04 -7.81
N ILE A 225 12.74 2.24 -8.17
CA ILE A 225 12.88 0.95 -8.86
C ILE A 225 12.15 1.02 -10.21
N ASN A 226 12.86 0.75 -11.30
CA ASN A 226 12.29 0.63 -12.65
C ASN A 226 12.43 -0.81 -13.16
N ALA A 227 11.29 -1.46 -13.45
CA ALA A 227 11.19 -2.87 -13.85
C ALA A 227 9.96 -3.09 -14.76
N ARG A 228 9.89 -2.37 -15.87
CA ARG A 228 8.79 -2.45 -16.86
C ARG A 228 8.62 -3.89 -17.37
N LEU A 229 7.38 -4.37 -17.53
CA LEU A 229 7.03 -5.79 -17.81
C LEU A 229 7.62 -6.82 -16.83
N GLY A 230 8.31 -6.37 -15.78
CA GLY A 230 9.13 -7.19 -14.89
C GLY A 230 8.45 -7.52 -13.58
N ARG A 231 9.25 -7.91 -12.59
CA ARG A 231 8.79 -8.22 -11.24
C ARG A 231 9.58 -7.44 -10.20
N VAL A 232 8.90 -6.91 -9.18
CA VAL A 232 9.53 -6.24 -8.03
C VAL A 232 9.01 -6.86 -6.74
N THR A 233 9.90 -7.44 -5.94
CA THR A 233 9.59 -8.05 -4.65
C THR A 233 10.34 -7.35 -3.52
N ILE A 234 9.62 -6.95 -2.47
CA ILE A 234 10.19 -6.45 -1.22
C ILE A 234 9.70 -7.39 -0.11
N GLY A 235 10.59 -8.23 0.40
CA GLY A 235 10.25 -9.38 1.25
C GLY A 235 10.85 -9.28 2.67
N GLY A 236 9.98 -9.22 3.67
CA GLY A 236 10.31 -9.21 5.09
C GLY A 236 10.26 -10.61 5.73
N ALA A 237 11.39 -11.32 5.77
CA ALA A 237 11.51 -12.67 6.34
C ALA A 237 12.98 -13.08 6.62
N GLU A 238 13.17 -14.22 7.29
CA GLU A 238 14.50 -14.78 7.59
C GLU A 238 15.07 -15.66 6.46
N THR A 239 14.22 -16.37 5.71
CA THR A 239 14.64 -17.19 4.55
C THR A 239 13.59 -17.19 3.44
N PHE A 240 14.04 -17.41 2.20
CA PHE A 240 13.22 -17.26 0.99
C PHE A 240 13.54 -18.32 -0.06
N THR A 241 12.56 -18.76 -0.85
CA THR A 241 12.80 -19.43 -2.14
C THR A 241 12.44 -18.48 -3.28
N VAL A 242 13.29 -18.41 -4.30
CA VAL A 242 13.07 -17.62 -5.52
C VAL A 242 13.25 -18.52 -6.74
N ASP A 243 12.26 -18.51 -7.64
CA ASP A 243 12.39 -19.17 -8.95
C ASP A 243 12.78 -18.15 -10.02
N LEU A 244 13.85 -18.43 -10.76
CA LEU A 244 14.33 -17.62 -11.89
C LEU A 244 13.83 -18.13 -13.25
N ASN A 245 13.26 -19.34 -13.33
CA ASN A 245 12.99 -20.03 -14.58
C ASN A 245 11.61 -19.73 -15.19
N GLY A 246 10.73 -19.01 -14.49
CA GLY A 246 9.70 -18.19 -15.13
C GLY A 246 8.50 -18.91 -15.74
N ASP A 247 7.96 -19.96 -15.09
CA ASP A 247 6.73 -20.66 -15.50
C ASP A 247 5.42 -19.83 -15.38
N GLY A 248 5.50 -18.63 -14.80
CA GLY A 248 4.37 -17.73 -14.53
C GLY A 248 3.89 -17.77 -13.08
N LEU A 249 4.17 -18.83 -12.33
CA LEU A 249 3.76 -18.99 -10.93
C LEU A 249 4.95 -18.75 -9.99
N LEU A 250 5.22 -17.46 -9.73
CA LEU A 250 6.23 -17.02 -8.76
C LEU A 250 5.89 -17.45 -7.33
N ASN A 251 6.27 -18.68 -7.02
CA ASN A 251 6.31 -19.23 -5.67
C ASN A 251 7.47 -18.59 -4.89
N PHE A 252 7.31 -17.31 -4.55
CA PHE A 252 8.08 -16.64 -3.48
C PHE A 252 7.68 -17.23 -2.13
N VAL A 253 8.09 -18.48 -1.89
CA VAL A 253 7.85 -19.16 -0.62
C VAL A 253 8.75 -18.50 0.42
N VAL A 254 8.14 -17.72 1.30
CA VAL A 254 8.77 -17.32 2.56
C VAL A 254 8.96 -18.58 3.39
N GLY A 255 10.22 -18.88 3.76
CA GLY A 255 10.56 -20.06 4.53
C GLY A 255 10.37 -19.82 6.02
N LYS A 256 11.37 -19.20 6.65
CA LYS A 256 11.34 -18.82 8.06
C LYS A 256 10.76 -17.41 8.22
N PRO A 257 9.72 -17.23 9.06
CA PRO A 257 9.23 -15.91 9.40
C PRO A 257 10.24 -15.18 10.31
N VAL A 258 10.14 -13.85 10.38
CA VAL A 258 10.94 -13.03 11.29
C VAL A 258 10.63 -13.37 12.75
N SER A 259 11.63 -13.86 13.49
CA SER A 259 11.53 -14.27 14.89
C SER A 259 11.86 -13.18 15.92
N GLN A 260 12.47 -12.06 15.50
CA GLN A 260 12.73 -10.89 16.34
C GLN A 260 12.45 -9.60 15.58
N THR A 261 11.73 -8.64 16.17
CA THR A 261 11.41 -7.36 15.53
C THR A 261 12.70 -6.59 15.18
N PRO A 262 12.98 -6.31 13.89
CA PRO A 262 14.13 -5.51 13.49
C PRO A 262 13.99 -4.08 14.01
N ARG A 263 15.11 -3.49 14.43
CA ARG A 263 15.16 -2.14 15.00
C ARG A 263 16.22 -1.28 14.32
N ASP A 264 15.99 0.03 14.32
CA ASP A 264 17.00 1.02 13.95
C ASP A 264 17.99 1.30 15.11
N ALA A 265 18.93 2.22 14.89
CA ALA A 265 19.95 2.59 15.86
C ALA A 265 19.38 3.20 17.15
N ASP A 266 18.19 3.82 17.08
CA ASP A 266 17.46 4.40 18.21
C ASP A 266 16.60 3.34 18.94
N GLY A 267 16.63 2.09 18.50
CA GLY A 267 15.87 0.98 19.09
C GLY A 267 14.40 0.93 18.70
N LYS A 268 13.95 1.80 17.78
CA LYS A 268 12.56 1.82 17.29
C LYS A 268 12.32 0.66 16.32
N ALA A 269 11.14 0.07 16.40
CA ALA A 269 10.73 -1.04 15.54
C ALA A 269 10.58 -0.60 14.07
N LEU A 270 11.14 -1.40 13.16
CA LEU A 270 11.07 -1.20 11.72
C LEU A 270 9.93 -2.01 11.08
N ALA A 271 9.46 -1.56 9.93
CA ALA A 271 8.64 -2.38 9.05
C ALA A 271 9.48 -3.53 8.47
N LEU A 272 8.87 -4.71 8.31
CA LEU A 272 9.53 -5.87 7.71
C LEU A 272 9.63 -5.72 6.18
N ALA A 273 8.62 -5.09 5.56
CA ALA A 273 8.65 -4.71 4.15
C ALA A 273 8.03 -3.32 3.96
N SER A 274 8.64 -2.45 3.13
CA SER A 274 8.11 -1.11 2.92
C SER A 274 8.45 -0.47 1.57
N ASN A 275 7.57 0.43 1.12
CA ASN A 275 7.83 1.34 0.01
C ASN A 275 7.38 2.76 0.36
N THR A 276 8.32 3.67 0.57
CA THR A 276 8.09 5.13 0.64
C THR A 276 8.47 5.83 -0.67
N GLY A 277 9.28 5.18 -1.51
CA GLY A 277 9.74 5.67 -2.80
C GLY A 277 8.84 5.31 -3.98
N THR A 278 9.43 5.24 -5.18
CA THR A 278 8.72 4.93 -6.43
C THR A 278 9.09 3.54 -6.97
N ILE A 279 8.07 2.77 -7.39
CA ILE A 279 8.22 1.51 -8.14
C ILE A 279 7.48 1.62 -9.46
N ASN A 280 8.17 1.38 -10.58
CA ASN A 280 7.65 1.45 -11.94
C ASN A 280 7.74 0.09 -12.64
N ALA A 281 6.68 -0.71 -12.58
CA ALA A 281 6.56 -2.05 -13.14
C ALA A 281 5.31 -2.19 -14.04
N ASN A 282 5.10 -1.23 -14.95
CA ASN A 282 3.95 -1.25 -15.88
C ASN A 282 3.96 -2.53 -16.75
N GLY A 283 2.83 -3.22 -16.80
CA GLY A 283 2.65 -4.55 -17.40
C GLY A 283 3.38 -5.68 -16.66
N GLY A 284 3.76 -5.45 -15.40
CA GLY A 284 4.49 -6.38 -14.56
C GLY A 284 3.81 -6.64 -13.22
N VAL A 285 4.57 -7.17 -12.26
CA VAL A 285 4.07 -7.57 -10.92
C VAL A 285 4.87 -6.89 -9.81
N VAL A 286 4.20 -6.36 -8.80
CA VAL A 286 4.83 -5.86 -7.57
C VAL A 286 4.29 -6.61 -6.35
N ALA A 287 5.18 -7.17 -5.54
CA ALA A 287 4.85 -7.87 -4.31
C ALA A 287 5.61 -7.24 -3.13
N ILE A 288 4.90 -6.69 -2.15
CA ILE A 288 5.49 -6.20 -0.88
C ILE A 288 4.90 -7.06 0.23
N THR A 289 5.70 -8.01 0.73
CA THR A 289 5.21 -9.06 1.62
C THR A 289 6.07 -9.27 2.86
N ALA A 290 5.44 -9.69 3.96
CA ALA A 290 6.15 -10.00 5.19
C ALA A 290 5.61 -11.26 5.89
N SER A 291 6.47 -12.00 6.57
CA SER A 291 6.06 -13.10 7.44
C SER A 291 6.74 -12.95 8.80
N ALA A 292 5.94 -12.94 9.86
CA ALA A 292 6.39 -12.74 11.24
C ALA A 292 5.95 -13.91 12.11
N ALA A 293 6.78 -14.28 13.09
CA ALA A 293 6.55 -15.46 13.91
C ALA A 293 5.35 -15.25 14.85
N ARG A 294 4.33 -16.12 14.73
CA ARG A 294 3.05 -15.99 15.42
C ARG A 294 3.25 -15.89 16.95
N GLY A 295 2.78 -14.78 17.54
CA GLY A 295 2.91 -14.54 18.98
C GLY A 295 4.32 -14.16 19.46
N VAL A 296 5.24 -13.85 18.55
CA VAL A 296 6.61 -13.41 18.87
C VAL A 296 6.92 -12.03 18.26
N VAL A 297 6.45 -11.78 17.03
CA VAL A 297 6.68 -10.52 16.30
C VAL A 297 5.39 -10.10 15.58
N ASP A 298 4.98 -8.85 15.75
CA ASP A 298 4.01 -8.20 14.88
C ASP A 298 4.73 -7.66 13.64
N GLY A 299 4.46 -8.25 12.48
CA GLY A 299 5.08 -7.87 11.22
C GLY A 299 4.35 -6.71 10.54
N VAL A 300 5.01 -5.57 10.37
CA VAL A 300 4.43 -4.42 9.66
C VAL A 300 4.88 -4.37 8.20
N VAL A 301 3.92 -4.28 7.29
CA VAL A 301 4.11 -3.84 5.90
C VAL A 301 3.64 -2.40 5.78
N ASN A 302 4.42 -1.52 5.15
CA ASN A 302 4.08 -0.10 5.04
C ASN A 302 4.30 0.45 3.62
N VAL A 303 3.22 0.80 2.92
CA VAL A 303 3.25 1.35 1.57
C VAL A 303 2.75 2.80 1.62
N GLN A 304 3.63 3.76 1.39
CA GLN A 304 3.36 5.21 1.46
C GLN A 304 3.77 5.97 0.20
N GLY A 305 4.64 5.37 -0.62
CA GLY A 305 5.12 5.96 -1.87
C GLY A 305 4.21 5.71 -3.06
N GLN A 306 4.82 5.68 -4.25
CA GLN A 306 4.15 5.42 -5.52
C GLN A 306 4.49 4.03 -6.07
N ILE A 307 3.48 3.28 -6.52
CA ILE A 307 3.65 2.00 -7.20
C ILE A 307 2.79 1.99 -8.46
N ASN A 308 3.44 1.96 -9.62
CA ASN A 308 2.82 1.91 -10.94
C ASN A 308 3.01 0.53 -11.57
N ALA A 309 1.93 -0.21 -11.78
CA ALA A 309 1.87 -1.44 -12.57
C ALA A 309 0.70 -1.38 -13.58
N ARG A 310 0.63 -0.28 -14.34
CA ARG A 310 -0.42 -0.03 -15.35
C ARG A 310 -0.43 -1.07 -16.45
N THR A 311 -1.60 -1.35 -17.02
CA THR A 311 -1.80 -2.31 -18.12
C THR A 311 -0.97 -1.95 -19.35
N VAL A 312 -0.19 -2.89 -19.87
CA VAL A 312 0.56 -2.75 -21.14
C VAL A 312 -0.01 -3.72 -22.16
N THR A 313 -0.21 -3.26 -23.39
CA THR A 313 -1.04 -3.94 -24.42
C THR A 313 -2.38 -4.37 -23.84
N ASN A 314 -2.57 -5.65 -23.50
CA ASN A 314 -3.78 -6.16 -22.83
C ASN A 314 -3.48 -6.88 -21.49
N GLU A 315 -2.22 -6.90 -21.04
CA GLU A 315 -1.82 -7.55 -19.78
C GLU A 315 -1.90 -6.54 -18.63
N GLY A 316 -2.89 -6.73 -17.75
CA GLY A 316 -3.09 -5.91 -16.56
C GLY A 316 -2.06 -6.26 -15.49
N GLY A 317 -1.33 -5.26 -15.01
CA GLY A 317 -0.32 -5.48 -13.96
C GLY A 317 -0.96 -5.82 -12.62
N VAL A 318 -0.17 -6.44 -11.75
CA VAL A 318 -0.64 -6.98 -10.47
C VAL A 318 0.17 -6.40 -9.32
N ILE A 319 -0.51 -5.91 -8.29
CA ILE A 319 0.10 -5.42 -7.06
C ILE A 319 -0.43 -6.21 -5.87
N VAL A 320 0.47 -6.80 -5.09
CA VAL A 320 0.15 -7.59 -3.88
C VAL A 320 0.85 -6.98 -2.68
N PHE A 321 0.08 -6.59 -1.66
CA PHE A 321 0.59 -6.28 -0.33
C PHE A 321 0.12 -7.39 0.61
N GLY A 322 1.06 -8.13 1.22
CA GLY A 322 0.74 -9.42 1.83
C GLY A 322 1.42 -9.69 3.16
N GLY A 323 0.76 -10.44 4.05
CA GLY A 323 1.42 -11.02 5.21
C GLY A 323 0.63 -12.07 5.96
N GLY A 324 1.33 -12.80 6.84
CA GLY A 324 0.77 -13.88 7.64
C GLY A 324 -0.13 -13.42 8.81
N GLU A 325 -0.61 -14.39 9.60
CA GLU A 325 -1.57 -14.19 10.69
C GLU A 325 -1.12 -13.27 11.86
N SER A 326 0.15 -12.88 11.92
CA SER A 326 0.69 -11.87 12.86
C SER A 326 1.30 -10.69 12.10
N THR A 327 0.58 -10.18 11.10
CA THR A 327 1.01 -9.00 10.33
C THR A 327 -0.08 -7.93 10.21
N GLN A 328 0.36 -6.68 10.06
CA GLN A 328 -0.47 -5.53 9.68
C GLN A 328 0.06 -4.93 8.37
N VAL A 329 -0.83 -4.73 7.39
CA VAL A 329 -0.53 -3.98 6.16
C VAL A 329 -1.13 -2.58 6.25
N ASN A 330 -0.29 -1.57 6.12
CA ASN A 330 -0.68 -0.16 6.03
C ASN A 330 -0.49 0.34 4.59
N VAL A 331 -1.57 0.85 3.98
CA VAL A 331 -1.59 1.40 2.62
C VAL A 331 -1.99 2.87 2.67
N GLY A 332 -1.03 3.76 2.44
CA GLY A 332 -1.22 5.15 2.03
C GLY A 332 -0.83 5.32 0.55
N GLY A 333 -0.29 6.49 0.22
CA GLY A 333 0.37 6.73 -1.08
C GLY A 333 -0.51 6.51 -2.31
N THR A 334 0.11 6.07 -3.42
CA THR A 334 -0.58 5.83 -4.69
C THR A 334 -0.24 4.46 -5.27
N THR A 335 -1.26 3.65 -5.55
CA THR A 335 -1.17 2.30 -6.12
C THR A 335 -1.96 2.28 -7.43
N ASP A 336 -1.30 2.11 -8.56
CA ASP A 336 -1.89 2.33 -9.89
C ASP A 336 -1.67 1.12 -10.84
N VAL A 337 -2.74 0.38 -11.10
CA VAL A 337 -2.81 -0.73 -12.06
C VAL A 337 -3.70 -0.40 -13.28
N SER A 338 -3.94 0.88 -13.56
CA SER A 338 -4.93 1.28 -14.57
C SER A 338 -4.56 0.96 -16.02
N GLY A 339 -5.58 0.76 -16.86
CA GLY A 339 -5.46 0.56 -18.31
C GLY A 339 -6.00 1.77 -19.09
N ALA A 340 -5.11 2.69 -19.45
CA ALA A 340 -5.49 3.98 -20.04
C ALA A 340 -6.05 3.90 -21.47
N GLY A 341 -5.74 2.85 -22.23
CA GLY A 341 -6.23 2.67 -23.61
C GLY A 341 -7.66 2.16 -23.67
N ALA A 342 -8.40 2.55 -24.72
CA ALA A 342 -9.81 2.21 -24.91
C ALA A 342 -10.14 0.70 -24.93
N THR A 343 -9.16 -0.16 -25.25
CA THR A 343 -9.29 -1.63 -25.24
C THR A 343 -8.73 -2.29 -23.97
N GLN A 344 -8.12 -1.52 -23.07
CA GLN A 344 -7.42 -2.04 -21.90
C GLN A 344 -8.36 -2.14 -20.69
N LYS A 345 -8.26 -3.23 -19.92
CA LYS A 345 -8.85 -3.28 -18.58
C LYS A 345 -7.86 -2.75 -17.54
N GLY A 346 -8.37 -2.38 -16.36
CA GLY A 346 -7.51 -2.25 -15.18
C GLY A 346 -6.97 -3.62 -14.74
N GLY A 347 -5.79 -3.61 -14.10
CA GLY A 347 -5.19 -4.79 -13.48
C GLY A 347 -5.76 -5.11 -12.09
N THR A 348 -4.95 -5.76 -11.25
CA THR A 348 -5.39 -6.28 -9.94
C THR A 348 -4.56 -5.73 -8.78
N VAL A 349 -5.23 -5.28 -7.72
CA VAL A 349 -4.63 -4.99 -6.42
C VAL A 349 -5.17 -5.97 -5.38
N SER A 350 -4.30 -6.58 -4.59
CA SER A 350 -4.67 -7.45 -3.47
C SER A 350 -3.92 -7.03 -2.21
N VAL A 351 -4.64 -6.88 -1.10
CA VAL A 351 -4.12 -6.39 0.19
C VAL A 351 -4.56 -7.35 1.29
N THR A 352 -3.66 -8.20 1.79
CA THR A 352 -3.97 -9.27 2.76
C THR A 352 -3.01 -9.28 3.94
N ALA A 353 -3.54 -9.32 5.15
CA ALA A 353 -2.79 -9.44 6.42
C ALA A 353 -3.80 -9.67 7.56
N SER A 354 -3.33 -10.03 8.75
CA SER A 354 -4.21 -10.18 9.93
C SER A 354 -4.99 -8.89 10.26
N LYS A 355 -4.36 -7.73 10.04
CA LYS A 355 -4.95 -6.39 10.13
C LYS A 355 -4.61 -5.59 8.87
N VAL A 356 -5.59 -4.97 8.24
CA VAL A 356 -5.39 -4.12 7.05
C VAL A 356 -5.87 -2.69 7.35
N SER A 357 -5.08 -1.68 6.99
CA SER A 357 -5.48 -0.28 7.13
C SER A 357 -5.13 0.53 5.88
N VAL A 358 -6.16 0.94 5.16
CA VAL A 358 -6.08 1.85 4.00
C VAL A 358 -6.32 3.27 4.53
N GLN A 359 -5.29 4.11 4.44
CA GLN A 359 -5.19 5.40 5.11
C GLN A 359 -5.79 6.53 4.28
N SER A 360 -6.07 7.67 4.92
CA SER A 360 -6.73 8.83 4.30
C SER A 360 -5.97 9.46 3.11
N THR A 361 -4.69 9.14 2.95
CA THR A 361 -3.84 9.53 1.82
C THR A 361 -3.92 8.57 0.63
N ALA A 362 -4.44 7.36 0.82
CA ALA A 362 -4.37 6.27 -0.14
C ALA A 362 -5.19 6.54 -1.42
N ARG A 363 -4.58 6.26 -2.57
CA ARG A 363 -5.23 6.28 -3.88
C ARG A 363 -4.94 4.97 -4.60
N ILE A 364 -5.96 4.12 -4.70
CA ILE A 364 -5.91 2.84 -5.42
C ILE A 364 -6.66 3.01 -6.74
N ASN A 365 -5.95 2.86 -7.85
CA ASN A 365 -6.45 3.09 -9.20
C ASN A 365 -6.35 1.81 -10.04
N ALA A 366 -7.49 1.19 -10.31
CA ALA A 366 -7.69 0.06 -11.20
C ALA A 366 -8.68 0.39 -12.32
N ASN A 367 -8.75 1.66 -12.74
CA ASN A 367 -9.63 2.09 -13.85
C ASN A 367 -9.17 1.51 -15.20
N GLY A 368 -10.08 1.32 -16.17
CA GLY A 368 -9.70 0.81 -17.49
C GLY A 368 -10.68 1.17 -18.62
N GLY A 369 -10.17 1.43 -19.82
CA GLY A 369 -11.00 1.78 -20.99
C GLY A 369 -12.05 0.72 -21.35
N ALA A 370 -11.66 -0.54 -21.40
CA ALA A 370 -12.54 -1.69 -21.70
C ALA A 370 -13.17 -2.33 -20.45
N GLY A 371 -13.05 -1.67 -19.29
CA GLY A 371 -13.62 -2.11 -18.03
C GLY A 371 -12.68 -1.90 -16.85
N GLY A 372 -13.26 -1.73 -15.66
CA GLY A 372 -12.50 -1.69 -14.43
C GLY A 372 -11.76 -3.00 -14.13
N GLY A 373 -10.69 -2.89 -13.36
CA GLY A 373 -9.93 -4.01 -12.80
C GLY A 373 -10.52 -4.51 -11.48
N THR A 374 -9.65 -5.10 -10.65
CA THR A 374 -10.05 -5.73 -9.38
C THR A 374 -9.24 -5.16 -8.22
N VAL A 375 -9.91 -4.82 -7.12
CA VAL A 375 -9.28 -4.43 -5.85
C VAL A 375 -9.82 -5.30 -4.73
N LEU A 376 -8.96 -6.04 -4.05
CA LEU A 376 -9.29 -6.90 -2.91
C LEU A 376 -8.57 -6.38 -1.66
N VAL A 377 -9.30 -6.03 -0.61
CA VAL A 377 -8.76 -5.47 0.64
C VAL A 377 -9.28 -6.29 1.81
N GLY A 378 -8.39 -6.99 2.50
CA GLY A 378 -8.72 -7.80 3.67
C GLY A 378 -9.42 -9.12 3.39
N GLY A 379 -9.64 -9.52 2.13
CA GLY A 379 -10.18 -10.83 1.79
C GLY A 379 -10.78 -10.91 0.39
N GLY A 380 -11.30 -12.08 0.05
CA GLY A 380 -12.07 -12.31 -1.18
C GLY A 380 -13.56 -12.02 -0.98
N LYS A 381 -14.36 -12.16 -2.06
CA LYS A 381 -15.81 -11.94 -2.00
C LYS A 381 -16.43 -12.85 -0.92
N GLN A 382 -17.18 -12.29 0.02
CA GLN A 382 -17.76 -13.01 1.17
C GLN A 382 -16.73 -13.88 1.93
N GLY A 383 -15.47 -13.43 1.98
CA GLY A 383 -14.36 -14.13 2.61
C GLY A 383 -13.89 -15.41 1.90
N ALA A 384 -14.33 -15.66 0.66
CA ALA A 384 -14.05 -16.88 -0.09
C ALA A 384 -12.89 -16.71 -1.09
N GLY A 385 -12.25 -17.84 -1.45
CA GLY A 385 -11.20 -17.91 -2.47
C GLY A 385 -9.81 -18.27 -1.90
N PRO A 386 -8.75 -18.12 -2.70
CA PRO A 386 -7.39 -18.55 -2.34
C PRO A 386 -6.58 -17.51 -1.55
N ILE A 387 -7.16 -16.34 -1.24
CA ILE A 387 -6.46 -15.26 -0.53
C ILE A 387 -6.83 -15.25 0.96
N ALA A 388 -5.85 -14.97 1.82
CA ALA A 388 -6.05 -14.95 3.26
C ALA A 388 -6.87 -13.72 3.69
N ASN A 389 -7.91 -13.95 4.49
CA ASN A 389 -8.72 -12.89 5.06
C ASN A 389 -8.00 -12.19 6.23
N ALA A 390 -8.32 -10.91 6.41
CA ALA A 390 -7.99 -10.13 7.59
C ALA A 390 -9.01 -10.38 8.69
N LYS A 391 -8.57 -10.26 9.95
CA LYS A 391 -9.49 -10.23 11.10
C LYS A 391 -10.16 -8.86 11.20
N ASN A 392 -9.40 -7.79 10.96
CA ASN A 392 -9.90 -6.42 10.97
C ASN A 392 -9.38 -5.63 9.74
N THR A 393 -10.27 -4.89 9.08
CA THR A 393 -9.96 -4.03 7.93
C THR A 393 -10.51 -2.62 8.15
N SER A 394 -9.67 -1.60 8.01
CA SER A 394 -10.07 -0.19 8.03
C SER A 394 -9.79 0.51 6.70
N VAL A 395 -10.72 1.34 6.25
CA VAL A 395 -10.57 2.24 5.09
C VAL A 395 -10.99 3.65 5.52
N ALA A 396 -9.99 4.50 5.77
CA ALA A 396 -10.17 5.80 6.38
C ALA A 396 -10.76 6.86 5.43
N LYS A 397 -11.39 7.88 6.01
CA LYS A 397 -12.01 8.98 5.28
C LYS A 397 -10.97 9.75 4.45
N GLY A 398 -11.22 9.90 3.15
CA GLY A 398 -10.29 10.48 2.18
C GLY A 398 -9.45 9.47 1.36
N ALA A 399 -9.44 8.19 1.76
CA ALA A 399 -8.98 7.10 0.92
C ALA A 399 -9.91 6.96 -0.30
N ILE A 400 -9.33 6.80 -1.50
CA ILE A 400 -10.11 6.64 -2.74
C ILE A 400 -9.66 5.37 -3.45
N ILE A 401 -10.62 4.49 -3.73
CA ILE A 401 -10.46 3.25 -4.48
C ILE A 401 -11.31 3.37 -5.76
N THR A 402 -10.69 3.19 -6.92
CA THR A 402 -11.35 3.36 -8.21
C THR A 402 -11.12 2.17 -9.13
N ALA A 403 -12.19 1.68 -9.75
CA ALA A 403 -12.22 0.63 -10.75
C ALA A 403 -13.30 0.96 -11.81
N ASP A 404 -13.35 2.21 -12.24
CA ASP A 404 -14.24 2.71 -13.30
C ASP A 404 -13.87 2.13 -14.67
N ALA A 405 -14.88 1.90 -15.50
CA ALA A 405 -14.70 1.84 -16.94
C ALA A 405 -14.58 3.27 -17.51
N THR A 406 -13.53 3.56 -18.28
CA THR A 406 -13.28 4.93 -18.79
C THR A 406 -13.65 5.13 -20.26
N TYR A 407 -13.98 4.06 -21.00
CA TYR A 407 -14.46 4.13 -22.38
C TYR A 407 -15.72 3.28 -22.58
N LYS A 408 -15.59 2.01 -22.99
CA LYS A 408 -16.70 1.08 -23.22
C LYS A 408 -16.42 -0.24 -22.52
N GLY A 409 -17.09 -0.47 -21.40
CA GLY A 409 -16.87 -1.62 -20.54
C GLY A 409 -17.65 -1.49 -19.23
N ASN A 410 -17.74 -2.59 -18.49
CA ASN A 410 -18.38 -2.59 -17.18
C ASN A 410 -17.41 -2.04 -16.11
N GLY A 411 -17.96 -1.43 -15.06
CA GLY A 411 -17.21 -1.17 -13.84
C GLY A 411 -16.58 -2.46 -13.28
N GLY A 412 -15.48 -2.30 -12.58
CA GLY A 412 -14.71 -3.40 -12.01
C GLY A 412 -15.27 -3.93 -10.70
N THR A 413 -14.41 -4.63 -9.94
CA THR A 413 -14.75 -5.28 -8.68
C THR A 413 -13.94 -4.69 -7.54
N VAL A 414 -14.59 -4.23 -6.47
CA VAL A 414 -13.93 -3.77 -5.24
C VAL A 414 -14.49 -4.50 -4.02
N ILE A 415 -13.65 -5.31 -3.37
CA ILE A 415 -14.03 -6.04 -2.15
C ILE A 415 -13.26 -5.47 -0.96
N ILE A 416 -13.98 -5.06 0.08
CA ILE A 416 -13.45 -4.74 1.41
C ILE A 416 -14.03 -5.77 2.38
N TRP A 417 -13.19 -6.65 2.91
CA TRP A 417 -13.59 -7.79 3.75
C TRP A 417 -12.84 -7.82 5.09
N ALA A 418 -13.48 -8.38 6.11
CA ALA A 418 -12.83 -8.87 7.33
C ALA A 418 -13.63 -10.00 7.99
N ASP A 419 -12.95 -10.98 8.57
CA ASP A 419 -13.56 -12.10 9.31
C ASP A 419 -14.16 -11.68 10.66
N ASN A 420 -13.73 -10.55 11.23
CA ASN A 420 -14.40 -9.90 12.36
C ASN A 420 -14.98 -8.54 11.93
N THR A 421 -14.11 -7.53 11.70
CA THR A 421 -14.48 -6.11 11.74
C THR A 421 -14.09 -5.36 10.47
N THR A 422 -15.06 -4.74 9.78
CA THR A 422 -14.78 -3.78 8.70
C THR A 422 -15.22 -2.37 9.10
N VAL A 423 -14.32 -1.41 8.96
CA VAL A 423 -14.54 0.02 9.24
C VAL A 423 -14.33 0.81 7.95
N PHE A 424 -15.40 1.30 7.34
CA PHE A 424 -15.35 1.92 6.02
C PHE A 424 -15.91 3.36 6.02
N ALA A 425 -15.02 4.33 5.84
CA ALA A 425 -15.35 5.75 5.65
C ALA A 425 -14.75 6.34 4.35
N GLY A 426 -14.14 5.48 3.51
CA GLY A 426 -13.50 5.87 2.25
C GLY A 426 -14.47 6.13 1.10
N THR A 427 -13.92 6.20 -0.11
CA THR A 427 -14.70 6.31 -1.35
C THR A 427 -14.36 5.18 -2.31
N ILE A 428 -15.39 4.47 -2.79
CA ILE A 428 -15.29 3.50 -3.89
C ILE A 428 -15.97 4.09 -5.13
N SER A 429 -15.35 3.93 -6.30
CA SER A 429 -16.04 4.11 -7.57
C SER A 429 -15.73 2.98 -8.52
N ALA A 430 -16.76 2.39 -9.12
CA ALA A 430 -16.63 1.38 -10.18
C ALA A 430 -17.80 1.54 -11.15
N LYS A 431 -17.82 2.66 -11.85
CA LYS A 431 -18.87 3.03 -12.82
C LYS A 431 -18.74 2.29 -14.15
N GLY A 432 -19.88 2.14 -14.84
CA GLY A 432 -19.93 1.72 -16.24
C GLY A 432 -19.40 2.79 -17.20
N GLY A 433 -18.94 2.35 -18.37
CA GLY A 433 -18.23 3.21 -19.30
C GLY A 433 -19.10 4.30 -19.95
N PRO A 434 -18.57 5.51 -20.21
CA PRO A 434 -19.31 6.60 -20.86
C PRO A 434 -19.70 6.31 -22.33
N GLN A 435 -19.18 5.25 -22.94
CA GLN A 435 -19.59 4.71 -24.25
C GLN A 435 -20.35 3.37 -24.12
N GLY A 436 -20.89 3.10 -22.93
CA GLY A 436 -21.71 1.96 -22.58
C GLY A 436 -21.00 0.90 -21.74
N GLY A 437 -21.79 0.24 -20.90
CA GLY A 437 -21.38 -0.82 -19.98
C GLY A 437 -22.05 -0.66 -18.62
N HIS A 438 -22.19 -1.76 -17.89
CA HIS A 438 -22.87 -1.80 -16.59
C HIS A 438 -22.00 -1.21 -15.48
N GLY A 439 -22.61 -0.80 -14.38
CA GLY A 439 -21.88 -0.56 -13.15
C GLY A 439 -21.19 -1.82 -12.64
N GLY A 440 -20.15 -1.62 -11.83
CA GLY A 440 -19.35 -2.69 -11.25
C GLY A 440 -19.98 -3.33 -10.02
N PHE A 441 -19.16 -4.09 -9.30
CA PHE A 441 -19.54 -4.70 -8.02
C PHE A 441 -18.68 -4.14 -6.90
N ALA A 442 -19.33 -3.75 -5.80
CA ALA A 442 -18.67 -3.43 -4.55
C ALA A 442 -19.16 -4.37 -3.44
N GLU A 443 -18.26 -4.78 -2.56
CA GLU A 443 -18.59 -5.40 -1.29
C GLU A 443 -17.87 -4.66 -0.17
N VAL A 444 -18.56 -4.35 0.91
CA VAL A 444 -18.00 -3.77 2.12
C VAL A 444 -18.61 -4.48 3.32
N SER A 445 -17.95 -5.55 3.77
CA SER A 445 -18.48 -6.50 4.74
C SER A 445 -17.48 -6.75 5.85
N GLY A 446 -17.97 -6.83 7.08
CA GLY A 446 -17.22 -7.35 8.22
C GLY A 446 -18.08 -8.45 8.83
N LYS A 447 -17.62 -9.70 8.73
CA LYS A 447 -18.45 -10.90 8.92
C LYS A 447 -19.12 -10.99 10.29
N ILE A 448 -18.50 -10.41 11.32
CA ILE A 448 -19.17 -10.18 12.61
C ILE A 448 -19.81 -8.79 12.58
N TYR A 449 -19.00 -7.75 12.34
CA TYR A 449 -19.34 -6.35 12.53
C TYR A 449 -18.90 -5.44 11.38
N LEU A 450 -19.80 -4.56 10.93
CA LEU A 450 -19.56 -3.56 9.90
C LEU A 450 -19.91 -2.16 10.42
N SER A 451 -18.98 -1.20 10.28
CA SER A 451 -19.27 0.22 10.43
C SER A 451 -19.03 0.96 9.12
N PHE A 452 -20.00 1.78 8.71
CA PHE A 452 -20.05 2.37 7.37
C PHE A 452 -20.47 3.85 7.41
N ASP A 453 -19.55 4.75 7.01
CA ASP A 453 -19.74 6.20 6.81
C ASP A 453 -19.11 6.65 5.46
N GLY A 454 -18.96 5.70 4.53
CA GLY A 454 -18.27 5.90 3.25
C GLY A 454 -19.21 6.21 2.07
N VAL A 455 -18.61 6.40 0.89
CA VAL A 455 -19.31 6.74 -0.36
C VAL A 455 -19.00 5.69 -1.43
N VAL A 456 -20.01 5.28 -2.20
CA VAL A 456 -19.87 4.27 -3.26
C VAL A 456 -20.61 4.72 -4.51
N ASP A 457 -19.92 4.77 -5.66
CA ASP A 457 -20.50 5.15 -6.95
C ASP A 457 -20.30 4.07 -8.02
N LEU A 458 -21.39 3.37 -8.34
CA LEU A 458 -21.48 2.26 -9.30
C LEU A 458 -22.43 2.59 -10.46
N ARG A 459 -22.67 3.87 -10.74
CA ARG A 459 -23.59 4.26 -11.82
C ARG A 459 -23.14 3.80 -13.20
N ALA A 460 -24.11 3.65 -14.09
CA ALA A 460 -23.89 3.43 -15.51
C ALA A 460 -24.52 4.59 -16.32
N THR A 461 -24.27 4.63 -17.63
CA THR A 461 -25.02 5.50 -18.55
C THR A 461 -26.39 4.92 -18.87
N ASP A 462 -27.34 5.77 -19.28
CA ASP A 462 -28.70 5.37 -19.67
C ASP A 462 -28.71 4.17 -20.63
N GLY A 463 -29.64 3.23 -20.38
CA GLY A 463 -29.73 1.95 -21.09
C GLY A 463 -28.86 0.83 -20.50
N PHE A 464 -27.99 1.12 -19.53
CA PHE A 464 -27.23 0.13 -18.77
C PHE A 464 -27.64 0.11 -17.30
N GLN A 465 -27.44 -1.02 -16.64
CA GLN A 465 -27.82 -1.20 -15.24
C GLN A 465 -26.76 -0.60 -14.30
N THR A 466 -27.20 0.13 -13.28
CA THR A 466 -26.39 0.46 -12.09
C THR A 466 -25.79 -0.80 -11.48
N GLY A 467 -24.57 -0.71 -10.96
CA GLY A 467 -23.90 -1.79 -10.25
C GLY A 467 -24.46 -2.03 -8.85
N THR A 468 -23.89 -3.00 -8.14
CA THR A 468 -24.40 -3.47 -6.84
C THR A 468 -23.35 -3.34 -5.75
N LEU A 469 -23.76 -2.76 -4.62
CA LEU A 469 -23.05 -2.77 -3.34
C LEU A 469 -23.66 -3.87 -2.45
N LEU A 470 -22.82 -4.78 -1.96
CA LEU A 470 -23.15 -5.76 -0.93
C LEU A 470 -22.59 -5.31 0.43
N LEU A 471 -23.42 -5.38 1.47
CA LEU A 471 -23.05 -5.20 2.88
C LEU A 471 -23.48 -6.47 3.63
N ASP A 472 -22.53 -7.29 4.12
CA ASP A 472 -22.80 -8.63 4.71
C ASP A 472 -22.22 -8.80 6.15
N PRO A 473 -22.80 -8.15 7.18
CA PRO A 473 -22.51 -8.40 8.60
C PRO A 473 -23.46 -9.43 9.26
N SER A 474 -23.08 -10.00 10.41
CA SER A 474 -23.89 -11.04 11.08
C SER A 474 -25.17 -10.57 11.78
N ASP A 475 -25.32 -9.28 12.07
CA ASP A 475 -26.56 -8.62 12.48
C ASP A 475 -26.44 -7.13 12.13
N ILE A 476 -27.55 -6.49 11.76
CA ILE A 476 -27.55 -5.06 11.43
C ILE A 476 -28.84 -4.34 11.84
N THR A 477 -28.67 -3.16 12.45
CA THR A 477 -29.71 -2.14 12.63
C THR A 477 -29.52 -0.99 11.66
N ILE A 478 -30.60 -0.51 11.07
CA ILE A 478 -30.67 0.76 10.36
C ILE A 478 -31.45 1.76 11.21
N SER A 479 -30.84 2.90 11.55
CA SER A 479 -31.43 3.88 12.49
C SER A 479 -31.07 5.34 12.13
N ASN A 480 -31.48 6.30 12.96
CA ASN A 480 -30.98 7.68 12.91
C ASN A 480 -29.71 7.92 13.75
N SER A 481 -29.31 6.94 14.57
CA SER A 481 -28.25 7.10 15.56
C SER A 481 -26.86 6.90 14.94
N ALA A 482 -25.86 7.58 15.49
CA ALA A 482 -24.47 7.30 15.17
C ALA A 482 -24.09 5.88 15.62
N ASP A 483 -23.14 5.25 14.92
CA ASP A 483 -22.60 3.97 15.35
C ASP A 483 -21.79 4.15 16.63
N SER A 484 -22.16 3.41 17.68
CA SER A 484 -21.68 3.63 19.06
C SER A 484 -20.50 2.74 19.46
N ASN A 485 -20.17 1.72 18.65
CA ASN A 485 -19.11 0.77 19.00
C ASN A 485 -17.75 1.11 18.35
N ILE A 486 -17.62 2.25 17.68
CA ILE A 486 -16.33 2.75 17.17
C ILE A 486 -15.95 4.05 17.90
N ASP A 487 -14.66 4.18 18.21
CA ASP A 487 -14.09 5.34 18.89
C ASP A 487 -14.38 6.67 18.15
N PRO A 488 -15.23 7.56 18.71
CA PRO A 488 -15.52 8.85 18.10
C PRO A 488 -14.40 9.89 18.32
N SER A 489 -13.36 9.57 19.10
CA SER A 489 -12.25 10.49 19.41
C SER A 489 -11.09 10.43 18.41
N GLY A 490 -11.05 9.43 17.52
CA GLY A 490 -10.07 9.33 16.45
C GLY A 490 -8.77 8.60 16.84
N GLY A 491 -8.84 7.62 17.73
CA GLY A 491 -7.76 6.67 18.04
C GLY A 491 -7.49 5.65 16.93
N ASP A 492 -7.10 4.42 17.28
CA ASP A 492 -6.85 3.35 16.29
C ASP A 492 -8.17 3.00 15.56
N PRO A 493 -8.29 3.22 14.23
CA PRO A 493 -9.52 3.02 13.46
C PRO A 493 -9.88 1.54 13.25
N ASN A 494 -9.31 0.65 14.06
CA ASN A 494 -9.52 -0.80 14.07
C ASN A 494 -9.96 -1.31 15.45
N THR A 495 -10.22 -0.42 16.42
CA THR A 495 -10.64 -0.77 17.77
C THR A 495 -12.15 -0.59 17.92
N ILE A 496 -12.87 -1.70 18.14
CA ILE A 496 -14.25 -1.66 18.63
C ILE A 496 -14.20 -1.23 20.12
N THR A 497 -14.94 -0.20 20.48
CA THR A 497 -15.08 0.34 21.85
C THR A 497 -16.35 -0.10 22.56
N GLY A 498 -17.33 -0.64 21.83
CA GLY A 498 -18.57 -1.19 22.37
C GLY A 498 -18.58 -2.72 22.44
N THR A 499 -19.63 -3.29 23.03
CA THR A 499 -19.82 -4.75 23.17
C THR A 499 -21.04 -5.27 22.41
N ALA A 500 -21.58 -4.52 21.45
CA ALA A 500 -22.70 -4.96 20.63
C ALA A 500 -22.21 -5.82 19.46
N ASN A 501 -22.86 -6.98 19.26
CA ASN A 501 -22.60 -7.85 18.11
C ASN A 501 -23.25 -7.33 16.81
N ALA A 502 -24.24 -6.43 16.92
CA ALA A 502 -24.98 -5.87 15.80
C ALA A 502 -24.36 -4.58 15.28
N SER A 503 -24.24 -4.49 13.95
CA SER A 503 -23.82 -3.30 13.21
C SER A 503 -24.90 -2.22 13.27
N ASN A 504 -24.53 -0.93 13.27
CA ASN A 504 -25.50 0.16 13.12
C ASN A 504 -25.12 1.10 11.95
N ILE A 505 -25.96 1.15 10.92
CA ILE A 505 -25.81 2.07 9.78
C ILE A 505 -26.94 3.10 9.82
N LYS A 506 -26.65 4.36 9.49
CA LYS A 506 -27.68 5.39 9.43
C LYS A 506 -28.58 5.19 8.22
N ALA A 507 -29.89 5.39 8.39
CA ALA A 507 -30.84 5.45 7.27
C ALA A 507 -30.38 6.45 6.20
N SER A 508 -29.92 7.64 6.62
CA SER A 508 -29.35 8.67 5.73
C SER A 508 -28.08 8.25 4.98
N THR A 509 -27.33 7.26 5.47
CA THR A 509 -26.21 6.66 4.73
C THR A 509 -26.74 5.75 3.61
N ILE A 510 -27.77 4.94 3.87
CA ILE A 510 -28.44 4.13 2.85
C ILE A 510 -29.13 5.01 1.80
N GLU A 511 -29.84 6.06 2.22
CA GLU A 511 -30.43 7.08 1.34
C GLU A 511 -29.37 7.76 0.45
N GLY A 512 -28.15 7.96 0.95
CA GLY A 512 -27.03 8.52 0.19
C GLY A 512 -26.40 7.58 -0.83
N LEU A 513 -26.54 6.26 -0.64
CA LEU A 513 -26.03 5.21 -1.54
C LEU A 513 -27.04 4.86 -2.67
N LEU A 514 -28.33 4.93 -2.38
CA LEU A 514 -29.39 4.52 -3.31
C LEU A 514 -29.48 5.32 -4.64
N PRO A 515 -29.01 6.59 -4.74
CA PRO A 515 -28.85 7.27 -6.03
C PRO A 515 -27.66 6.78 -6.87
N THR A 516 -26.73 6.00 -6.29
CA THR A 516 -25.44 5.66 -6.93
C THR A 516 -25.12 4.16 -6.99
N ALA A 517 -25.86 3.32 -6.29
CA ALA A 517 -25.76 1.86 -6.33
C ALA A 517 -27.14 1.20 -6.14
N ASN A 518 -27.31 -0.03 -6.65
CA ASN A 518 -28.22 -0.99 -6.03
C ASN A 518 -27.58 -1.46 -4.72
N VAL A 519 -28.35 -1.56 -3.63
CA VAL A 519 -27.82 -1.93 -2.30
C VAL A 519 -28.46 -3.23 -1.84
N ILE A 520 -27.62 -4.22 -1.56
CA ILE A 520 -28.01 -5.45 -0.86
C ILE A 520 -27.46 -5.36 0.56
N VAL A 521 -28.35 -5.40 1.54
CA VAL A 521 -28.01 -5.64 2.94
C VAL A 521 -28.32 -7.10 3.22
N ASP A 522 -27.27 -7.88 3.44
CA ASP A 522 -27.34 -9.31 3.75
C ASP A 522 -26.96 -9.53 5.22
N ALA A 523 -27.67 -10.43 5.88
CA ALA A 523 -27.30 -10.96 7.18
C ALA A 523 -27.42 -12.49 7.20
N ALA A 524 -27.82 -13.10 6.08
CA ALA A 524 -27.89 -14.55 5.90
C ALA A 524 -26.55 -15.14 5.40
N GLY A 525 -25.71 -14.35 4.73
CA GLY A 525 -24.32 -14.70 4.43
C GLY A 525 -23.40 -14.70 5.66
N GLY A 526 -23.71 -13.85 6.65
CA GLY A 526 -22.95 -13.63 7.88
C GLY A 526 -22.92 -14.82 8.86
N ALA A 527 -22.12 -15.84 8.55
CA ALA A 527 -21.82 -16.98 9.44
C ALA A 527 -20.92 -16.61 10.66
N GLY A 528 -21.28 -15.52 11.35
CA GLY A 528 -20.67 -14.99 12.57
C GLY A 528 -21.37 -15.51 13.84
N ALA A 529 -21.32 -14.71 14.91
CA ALA A 529 -21.95 -15.02 16.20
C ALA A 529 -23.33 -14.34 16.41
N GLY A 530 -23.83 -13.66 15.38
CA GLY A 530 -25.12 -12.98 15.37
C GLY A 530 -26.31 -13.91 15.04
N THR A 531 -27.51 -13.32 14.97
CA THR A 531 -28.76 -14.00 14.61
C THR A 531 -29.10 -13.97 13.11
N GLY A 532 -28.38 -13.17 12.32
CA GLY A 532 -28.70 -12.93 10.91
C GLY A 532 -29.90 -11.97 10.75
N SER A 533 -30.08 -11.07 11.70
CA SER A 533 -31.22 -10.15 11.78
C SER A 533 -30.97 -8.81 11.08
N ILE A 534 -32.03 -8.25 10.49
CA ILE A 534 -32.03 -6.92 9.87
C ILE A 534 -33.15 -6.09 10.51
N THR A 535 -32.79 -5.15 11.38
CA THR A 535 -33.75 -4.28 12.09
C THR A 535 -33.81 -2.90 11.45
N VAL A 536 -34.98 -2.43 11.00
CA VAL A 536 -35.18 -1.09 10.44
C VAL A 536 -35.96 -0.21 11.41
N ASN A 537 -35.25 0.66 12.13
CA ASN A 537 -35.76 1.53 13.21
C ASN A 537 -35.94 3.01 12.78
N GLU A 538 -35.70 3.33 11.51
CA GLU A 538 -35.89 4.67 10.93
C GLU A 538 -36.36 4.54 9.48
N ASN A 539 -37.09 5.53 8.97
CA ASN A 539 -37.55 5.54 7.59
C ASN A 539 -36.37 5.69 6.61
N ILE A 540 -36.46 5.03 5.45
CA ILE A 540 -35.50 5.15 4.35
C ILE A 540 -36.25 5.73 3.15
N VAL A 541 -35.97 6.98 2.78
CA VAL A 541 -36.70 7.75 1.76
C VAL A 541 -35.76 8.19 0.64
N ALA A 542 -35.64 7.35 -0.40
CA ALA A 542 -34.82 7.63 -1.58
C ALA A 542 -35.66 7.75 -2.86
N ALA A 543 -35.50 8.86 -3.59
CA ALA A 543 -36.07 9.04 -4.93
C ALA A 543 -35.12 8.44 -5.99
N THR A 544 -35.16 7.11 -6.15
CA THR A 544 -34.29 6.35 -7.06
C THR A 544 -35.06 5.30 -7.85
N THR A 545 -34.43 4.75 -8.90
CA THR A 545 -34.85 3.51 -9.58
C THR A 545 -33.99 2.30 -9.20
N ASN A 546 -32.94 2.48 -8.39
CA ASN A 546 -32.10 1.39 -7.89
C ASN A 546 -32.79 0.64 -6.75
N THR A 547 -32.46 -0.63 -6.56
CA THR A 547 -33.07 -1.47 -5.52
C THR A 547 -32.39 -1.35 -4.17
N LEU A 548 -33.17 -1.36 -3.09
CA LEU A 548 -32.74 -1.79 -1.76
C LEU A 548 -33.26 -3.23 -1.54
N THR A 549 -32.39 -4.15 -1.17
CA THR A 549 -32.73 -5.56 -0.92
C THR A 549 -32.24 -5.96 0.47
N PHE A 550 -33.09 -6.68 1.21
CA PHE A 550 -32.80 -7.21 2.53
C PHE A 550 -32.83 -8.74 2.49
N ASN A 551 -31.73 -9.38 2.88
CA ASN A 551 -31.62 -10.83 3.01
C ASN A 551 -31.36 -11.18 4.50
N ALA A 552 -32.41 -11.33 5.30
CA ALA A 552 -32.30 -11.77 6.69
C ALA A 552 -32.35 -13.31 6.78
N LEU A 553 -31.76 -13.87 7.85
CA LEU A 553 -31.85 -15.29 8.20
C LEU A 553 -33.04 -15.58 9.14
N THR A 554 -33.53 -14.55 9.83
CA THR A 554 -34.70 -14.57 10.72
C THR A 554 -35.60 -13.36 10.43
N ASP A 555 -36.93 -13.59 10.44
CA ASP A 555 -37.98 -12.56 10.31
C ASP A 555 -38.09 -11.65 11.55
#